data_AF-A0A939AM85-F1
#
_entry.id   AF-A0A939AM85-F1
#
_cell.length_a   1.000
_cell.length_b   1.000
_cell.length_c   1.000
_cell.angle_alpha   90.00
_cell.angle_beta   90.00
_cell.angle_gamma   90.00
#
_symmetry.space_group_name_H-M   'P 1'
#
loop_
_entity.id
_entity.type
_entity.pdbx_description
1 polymer ?
#
loop_
_entity_poly.entity_id
_entity_poly.type
_entity_poly.pdbx_seq_one_letter_code
_entity_poly.pdbx_strand_id
1 'polypeptide(L)'
;MKSRTTPGANNDKTESGYLLKIPSGDDSAYRFAQIDDYFGLSRRNFPHHSLTLSMRARTSAFPLPGTWGFGLWNDPFGMSLGFGGKRWQLPALPNAAWFFGASKDNHLSFSDKPAQGFLAQSFQSPKFHPLLFPTGLVFPFSRKATRKLLSKIIAEDSSAISVDATQWHNYRLEW
;
A
#
# COMPACT_ATOMS: atom_id res chain seq x y z
N MET A 1 -6.11 16.47 -0.34
CA MET A 1 -5.00 15.50 -0.47
C MET A 1 -3.69 16.20 -0.10
N LYS A 2 -2.77 15.48 0.52
CA LYS A 2 -1.45 15.91 0.94
C LYS A 2 -0.41 15.15 0.13
N SER A 3 0.64 15.86 -0.25
CA SER A 3 1.77 15.34 -1.03
C SER A 3 2.91 14.99 -0.07
N ARG A 4 3.54 13.82 -0.26
CA ARG A 4 4.68 13.35 0.51
C ARG A 4 5.72 12.72 -0.40
N THR A 5 6.99 13.01 -0.14
CA THR A 5 8.11 12.48 -0.94
C THR A 5 9.33 12.24 -0.04
N THR A 6 10.23 11.37 -0.50
CA THR A 6 11.62 11.31 -0.01
C THR A 6 12.48 12.36 -0.70
N PRO A 7 13.69 12.67 -0.20
CA PRO A 7 14.62 13.56 -0.89
C PRO A 7 14.84 13.16 -2.36
N GLY A 8 14.82 14.14 -3.26
CA GLY A 8 14.97 13.94 -4.70
C GLY A 8 13.74 13.41 -5.45
N ALA A 9 12.69 12.98 -4.73
CA ALA A 9 11.40 12.60 -5.32
C ALA A 9 10.44 13.81 -5.39
N ASN A 10 9.51 13.78 -6.34
CA ASN A 10 8.59 14.88 -6.59
C ASN A 10 7.18 14.39 -6.98
N ASN A 11 6.18 15.17 -6.60
CA ASN A 11 4.78 15.03 -7.00
C ASN A 11 4.38 16.31 -7.74
N ASP A 12 4.62 16.35 -9.05
CA ASP A 12 4.32 17.51 -9.87
C ASP A 12 2.83 17.56 -10.19
N LYS A 13 2.18 18.68 -9.90
CA LYS A 13 0.80 18.94 -10.34
C LYS A 13 0.83 19.32 -11.83
N THR A 14 -0.02 18.68 -12.60
CA THR A 14 -0.22 18.97 -14.03
C THR A 14 -1.61 19.58 -14.24
N GLU A 15 -1.94 20.00 -15.46
CA GLU A 15 -3.28 20.53 -15.78
C GLU A 15 -4.41 19.53 -15.48
N SER A 16 -4.16 18.23 -15.67
CA SER A 16 -5.18 17.18 -15.61
C SER A 16 -4.92 16.10 -14.55
N GLY A 17 -3.95 16.29 -13.65
CA GLY A 17 -3.62 15.30 -12.63
C GLY A 17 -2.25 15.53 -11.99
N TYR A 18 -1.56 14.44 -11.68
CA TYR A 18 -0.26 14.46 -11.00
C TYR A 18 0.74 13.54 -11.68
N LEU A 19 2.02 13.94 -11.64
CA LEU A 19 3.16 13.13 -12.04
C LEU A 19 4.04 12.86 -10.83
N LEU A 20 4.09 11.59 -10.42
CA LEU A 20 4.86 11.14 -9.25
C LEU A 20 6.18 10.53 -9.74
N LYS A 21 7.30 11.03 -9.22
CA LYS A 21 8.65 10.65 -9.65
C LYS A 21 9.54 10.35 -8.44
N ILE A 22 10.30 9.26 -8.54
CA ILE A 22 11.39 8.94 -7.61
C ILE A 22 12.72 8.92 -8.38
N PRO A 23 13.84 9.29 -7.75
CA PRO A 23 15.14 9.17 -8.39
C PRO A 23 15.55 7.69 -8.46
N SER A 24 16.39 7.35 -9.43
CA SER A 24 17.05 6.03 -9.49
C SER A 24 17.96 5.83 -8.27
N GLY A 25 18.14 4.57 -7.86
CA GLY A 25 19.14 4.21 -6.86
C GLY A 25 19.07 2.73 -6.50
N ASP A 26 19.97 2.31 -5.62
CA ASP A 26 20.08 0.95 -5.09
C ASP A 26 19.07 0.65 -3.98
N ASP A 27 19.12 -0.54 -3.40
CA ASP A 27 18.24 -1.00 -2.33
C ASP A 27 18.64 -0.50 -0.93
N SER A 28 19.68 0.34 -0.81
CA SER A 28 20.18 0.85 0.47
C SER A 28 19.24 1.85 1.15
N ALA A 29 18.35 2.48 0.38
CA ALA A 29 17.46 3.53 0.86
C ALA A 29 16.06 3.41 0.27
N TYR A 30 15.05 3.57 1.14
CA TYR A 30 13.65 3.65 0.72
C TYR A 30 13.36 4.98 0.03
N ARG A 31 12.66 4.94 -1.10
CA ARG A 31 12.30 6.12 -1.91
C ARG A 31 10.81 6.05 -2.24
N PHE A 32 10.09 7.16 -2.09
CA PHE A 32 8.69 7.21 -2.47
C PHE A 32 8.26 8.62 -2.89
N ALA A 33 7.19 8.64 -3.69
CA ALA A 33 6.43 9.80 -4.10
C ALA A 33 4.96 9.39 -3.95
N GLN A 34 4.20 10.05 -3.06
CA GLN A 34 2.85 9.64 -2.69
C GLN A 34 1.92 10.84 -2.49
N ILE A 35 0.66 10.66 -2.86
CA ILE A 35 -0.44 11.56 -2.55
C ILE A 35 -1.51 10.77 -1.79
N ASP A 36 -1.99 11.31 -0.67
CA ASP A 36 -3.05 10.70 0.12
C ASP A 36 -3.88 11.78 0.83
N ASP A 37 -5.03 11.43 1.39
CA ASP A 37 -5.88 12.36 2.15
C ASP A 37 -6.02 12.01 3.63
N TYR A 38 -5.27 11.00 4.08
CA TYR A 38 -5.30 10.53 5.45
C TYR A 38 -4.10 11.01 6.29
N PHE A 39 -3.05 11.55 5.67
CA PHE A 39 -1.83 11.91 6.39
C PHE A 39 -2.09 12.96 7.49
N GLY A 40 -1.60 12.64 8.69
CA GLY A 40 -1.79 13.44 9.91
C GLY A 40 -3.07 13.12 10.66
N LEU A 41 -4.05 12.46 10.04
CA LEU A 41 -5.30 12.05 10.67
C LEU A 41 -5.09 10.78 11.51
N SER A 42 -5.96 10.57 12.49
CA SER A 42 -6.07 9.26 13.16
C SER A 42 -6.91 8.33 12.29
N ARG A 43 -6.68 7.00 12.31
CA ARG A 43 -7.44 6.00 11.52
C ARG A 43 -8.96 6.13 11.65
N ARG A 44 -9.47 6.55 12.81
CA ARG A 44 -10.91 6.82 13.04
C ARG A 44 -11.47 8.03 12.29
N ASN A 45 -10.59 8.90 11.81
CA ASN A 45 -10.93 10.14 11.07
C ASN A 45 -10.50 10.05 9.61
N PHE A 46 -10.20 8.85 9.08
CA PHE A 46 -9.96 8.71 7.65
C PHE A 46 -11.24 9.07 6.90
N PRO A 47 -11.18 9.87 5.83
CA PRO A 47 -12.37 10.47 5.22
C PRO A 47 -13.28 9.45 4.48
N HIS A 48 -12.76 8.25 4.24
CA HIS A 48 -13.31 7.27 3.33
C HIS A 48 -13.90 6.08 4.09
N HIS A 49 -15.23 5.92 4.02
CA HIS A 49 -15.97 4.83 4.68
C HIS A 49 -16.84 3.99 3.73
N SER A 50 -17.29 4.57 2.64
CA SER A 50 -17.91 3.91 1.49
C SER A 50 -17.67 4.83 0.29
N LEU A 51 -17.17 4.31 -0.81
CA LEU A 51 -16.77 5.16 -1.92
C LEU A 51 -16.70 4.42 -3.25
N THR A 52 -16.94 5.20 -4.29
CA THR A 52 -16.45 4.89 -5.64
C THR A 52 -15.17 5.68 -5.86
N LEU A 53 -14.07 4.98 -6.16
CA LEU A 53 -12.82 5.61 -6.58
C LEU A 53 -12.69 5.39 -8.07
N SER A 54 -12.73 6.47 -8.84
CA SER A 54 -12.48 6.44 -10.28
C SER A 54 -11.28 7.30 -10.59
N MET A 55 -10.30 6.75 -11.32
CA MET A 55 -9.16 7.52 -11.78
C MET A 55 -8.59 6.99 -13.08
N ARG A 56 -7.88 7.88 -13.79
CA ARG A 56 -7.09 7.53 -14.97
C ARG A 56 -5.62 7.50 -14.58
N ALA A 57 -4.93 6.40 -14.85
CA ALA A 57 -3.54 6.22 -14.45
C ALA A 57 -2.73 5.45 -15.50
N ARG A 58 -1.41 5.65 -15.47
CA ARG A 58 -0.42 4.83 -16.16
C ARG A 58 0.90 4.87 -15.40
N THR A 59 1.78 3.91 -15.66
CA THR A 59 3.18 3.94 -15.22
C THR A 59 4.13 4.29 -16.38
N SER A 60 5.33 4.77 -16.09
CA SER A 60 6.32 5.12 -17.12
C SER A 60 6.94 3.91 -17.82
N ALA A 61 7.00 2.77 -17.12
CA ALA A 61 7.52 1.51 -17.62
C ALA A 61 6.88 0.34 -16.87
N PHE A 62 6.99 -0.86 -17.45
CA PHE A 62 6.61 -2.10 -16.78
C PHE A 62 7.46 -3.26 -17.32
N PRO A 63 8.12 -4.06 -16.45
CA PRO A 63 8.12 -3.98 -15.00
C PRO A 63 8.92 -2.78 -14.46
N LEU A 64 8.54 -2.28 -13.28
CA LEU A 64 9.34 -1.34 -12.49
C LEU A 64 9.88 -2.03 -11.23
N PRO A 65 11.10 -1.72 -10.79
CA PRO A 65 11.58 -2.11 -9.47
C PRO A 65 10.70 -1.53 -8.36
N GLY A 66 10.57 -2.26 -7.26
CA GLY A 66 9.77 -1.84 -6.11
C GLY A 66 8.27 -2.01 -6.35
N THR A 67 7.49 -1.03 -5.91
CA THR A 67 6.03 -1.04 -5.95
C THR A 67 5.45 0.29 -6.38
N TRP A 68 4.27 0.25 -7.01
CA TRP A 68 3.50 1.43 -7.38
C TRP A 68 2.01 1.06 -7.40
N GLY A 69 1.13 2.05 -7.27
CA GLY A 69 -0.29 1.77 -7.32
C GLY A 69 -1.14 2.86 -6.72
N PHE A 70 -2.42 2.56 -6.58
CA PHE A 70 -3.43 3.47 -6.05
C PHE A 70 -4.63 2.66 -5.55
N GLY A 71 -5.37 3.23 -4.61
CA GLY A 71 -6.53 2.60 -4.03
C GLY A 71 -6.80 3.08 -2.63
N LEU A 72 -7.55 2.26 -1.90
CA LEU A 72 -7.92 2.47 -0.52
C LEU A 72 -7.01 1.68 0.39
N TRP A 73 -6.55 2.32 1.45
CA TRP A 73 -5.61 1.74 2.38
C TRP A 73 -5.77 2.32 3.77
N ASN A 74 -5.81 1.45 4.79
CA ASN A 74 -5.92 1.88 6.18
C ASN A 74 -4.59 2.26 6.85
N ASP A 75 -3.49 2.32 6.09
CA ASP A 75 -2.13 2.62 6.57
C ASP A 75 -1.79 1.84 7.86
N PRO A 76 -1.65 0.49 7.79
CA PRO A 76 -1.47 -0.38 8.94
C PRO A 76 -0.10 -0.22 9.60
N PHE A 77 0.85 0.45 8.94
CA PHE A 77 2.20 0.64 9.44
C PHE A 77 2.25 1.84 10.40
N GLY A 78 1.99 1.56 11.68
CA GLY A 78 2.19 2.50 12.77
C GLY A 78 3.59 2.39 13.37
N MET A 79 4.16 3.52 13.82
CA MET A 79 5.57 3.69 14.21
C MET A 79 6.56 3.39 13.08
N SER A 80 6.98 4.45 12.40
CA SER A 80 8.13 4.59 11.50
C SER A 80 9.03 3.34 11.35
N LEU A 81 8.61 2.42 10.49
CA LEU A 81 9.50 1.47 9.82
C LEU A 81 10.15 2.12 8.57
N GLY A 82 10.41 3.44 8.60
CA GLY A 82 10.98 4.17 7.45
C GLY A 82 10.02 4.41 6.28
N PHE A 83 8.81 3.84 6.30
CA PHE A 83 7.79 3.98 5.25
C PHE A 83 6.94 5.28 5.33
N GLY A 84 7.38 6.30 6.07
CA GLY A 84 6.63 7.56 6.20
C GLY A 84 5.42 7.53 7.14
N GLY A 85 5.28 6.51 7.99
CA GLY A 85 4.19 6.38 8.98
C GLY A 85 4.30 7.36 10.15
N LYS A 86 3.17 7.70 10.79
CA LYS A 86 3.09 8.64 11.92
C LYS A 86 3.81 8.09 13.16
N ARG A 87 4.65 8.90 13.81
CA ARG A 87 5.50 8.55 14.98
C ARG A 87 4.73 7.96 16.18
N TRP A 88 3.42 8.18 16.27
CA TRP A 88 2.57 7.80 17.42
C TRP A 88 1.33 6.98 17.05
N GLN A 89 1.25 6.48 15.83
CA GLN A 89 0.15 5.62 15.43
C GLN A 89 0.53 4.18 15.72
N LEU A 90 -0.29 3.43 16.46
CA LEU A 90 -0.06 2.01 16.67
C LEU A 90 -0.19 1.27 15.33
N PRO A 91 0.52 0.15 15.11
CA PRO A 91 0.26 -0.73 13.98
C PRO A 91 -1.21 -1.15 13.89
N ALA A 92 -1.65 -1.69 12.76
CA ALA A 92 -2.95 -2.34 12.61
C ALA A 92 -2.82 -3.51 11.63
N LEU A 93 -3.85 -4.35 11.54
CA LEU A 93 -3.94 -5.31 10.45
C LEU A 93 -4.36 -4.60 9.15
N PRO A 94 -3.87 -5.03 7.98
CA PRO A 94 -4.13 -4.37 6.71
C PRO A 94 -5.60 -4.49 6.31
N ASN A 95 -6.18 -3.36 5.93
CA ASN A 95 -7.40 -3.32 5.13
C ASN A 95 -7.11 -2.45 3.91
N ALA A 96 -7.28 -3.02 2.73
CA ALA A 96 -6.98 -2.33 1.48
C ALA A 96 -7.82 -2.89 0.33
N ALA A 97 -8.01 -2.05 -0.67
CA ALA A 97 -8.51 -2.43 -1.99
C ALA A 97 -7.79 -1.55 -3.00
N TRP A 98 -7.01 -2.15 -3.90
CA TRP A 98 -6.11 -1.39 -4.75
C TRP A 98 -5.81 -2.04 -6.10
N PHE A 99 -5.33 -1.20 -7.00
CA PHE A 99 -4.58 -1.61 -8.18
C PHE A 99 -3.10 -1.38 -7.87
N PHE A 100 -2.30 -2.45 -7.95
CA PHE A 100 -0.95 -2.44 -7.42
C PHE A 100 0.03 -3.20 -8.34
N GLY A 101 1.11 -2.53 -8.71
CA GLY A 101 2.23 -3.10 -9.43
C GLY A 101 3.35 -3.48 -8.45
N ALA A 102 3.84 -4.71 -8.53
CA ALA A 102 4.91 -5.21 -7.67
C ALA A 102 5.98 -5.97 -8.48
N SER A 103 7.25 -5.59 -8.27
CA SER A 103 8.40 -6.35 -8.77
C SER A 103 8.49 -7.75 -8.15
N LYS A 104 9.34 -8.63 -8.70
CA LYS A 104 9.47 -10.03 -8.24
C LYS A 104 9.87 -10.13 -6.76
N ASP A 105 10.75 -9.25 -6.31
CA ASP A 105 11.25 -9.21 -4.94
C ASP A 105 10.25 -8.48 -4.03
N ASN A 106 9.20 -9.19 -3.62
CA ASN A 106 8.21 -8.67 -2.69
C ASN A 106 7.64 -9.74 -1.76
N HIS A 107 6.97 -9.30 -0.70
CA HIS A 107 6.32 -10.16 0.29
C HIS A 107 4.84 -9.78 0.51
N LEU A 108 4.16 -9.26 -0.52
CA LEU A 108 2.83 -8.66 -0.41
C LEU A 108 1.73 -9.65 -0.06
N SER A 109 1.66 -10.79 -0.75
CA SER A 109 0.64 -11.80 -0.45
C SER A 109 0.90 -12.45 0.89
N PHE A 110 -0.11 -12.90 1.64
CA PHE A 110 0.05 -13.76 2.80
C PHE A 110 -0.14 -15.25 2.46
N SER A 111 -0.53 -15.54 1.22
CA SER A 111 -0.96 -16.85 0.72
C SER A 111 -0.32 -17.16 -0.64
N ASP A 112 -0.81 -18.18 -1.35
CA ASP A 112 -0.31 -18.59 -2.67
C ASP A 112 -0.98 -17.81 -3.83
N LYS A 113 -1.47 -16.59 -3.54
CA LYS A 113 -2.17 -15.73 -4.52
C LYS A 113 -1.16 -14.94 -5.38
N PRO A 114 -1.57 -14.46 -6.57
CA PRO A 114 -0.74 -13.56 -7.37
C PRO A 114 -0.25 -12.36 -6.56
N ALA A 115 1.06 -12.21 -6.47
CA ALA A 115 1.72 -11.17 -5.67
C ALA A 115 2.72 -10.33 -6.49
N GLN A 116 2.87 -10.62 -7.78
CA GLN A 116 3.86 -10.01 -8.67
C GLN A 116 3.18 -9.52 -9.95
N GLY A 117 3.76 -8.51 -10.58
CA GLY A 117 3.17 -7.88 -11.76
C GLY A 117 2.12 -6.84 -11.38
N PHE A 118 1.16 -6.60 -12.28
CA PHE A 118 0.08 -5.64 -12.06
C PHE A 118 -1.18 -6.38 -11.62
N LEU A 119 -1.74 -5.98 -10.48
CA LEU A 119 -2.74 -6.74 -9.74
C LEU A 119 -3.91 -5.85 -9.33
N ALA A 120 -5.11 -6.42 -9.27
CA ALA A 120 -6.18 -5.95 -8.40
C ALA A 120 -6.15 -6.81 -7.14
N GLN A 121 -6.00 -6.21 -5.97
CA GLN A 121 -5.86 -6.95 -4.72
C GLN A 121 -6.65 -6.28 -3.59
N SER A 122 -7.23 -7.11 -2.72
CA SER A 122 -7.93 -6.69 -1.52
C SER A 122 -7.41 -7.43 -0.29
N PHE A 123 -7.37 -6.71 0.83
CA PHE A 123 -7.12 -7.25 2.15
C PHE A 123 -8.26 -6.84 3.07
N GLN A 124 -8.80 -7.81 3.79
CA GLN A 124 -9.81 -7.60 4.80
C GLN A 124 -9.36 -8.26 6.10
N SER A 125 -9.24 -7.44 7.14
CA SER A 125 -8.83 -7.90 8.47
C SER A 125 -9.89 -7.55 9.51
N PRO A 126 -10.07 -8.39 10.55
CA PRO A 126 -10.95 -8.06 11.67
C PRO A 126 -10.45 -6.81 12.39
N LYS A 127 -11.36 -6.13 13.11
CA LYS A 127 -10.98 -5.02 13.99
C LYS A 127 -10.05 -5.55 15.07
N PHE A 128 -8.84 -4.98 15.13
CA PHE A 128 -7.82 -5.39 16.08
C PHE A 128 -7.92 -4.58 17.37
N HIS A 129 -8.07 -5.24 18.52
CA HIS A 129 -8.14 -4.54 19.80
C HIS A 129 -6.74 -4.08 20.25
N PRO A 130 -6.52 -2.80 20.61
CA PRO A 130 -5.17 -2.30 20.94
C PRO A 130 -4.46 -3.03 22.08
N LEU A 131 -5.22 -3.64 23.01
CA LEU A 131 -4.65 -4.44 24.10
C LEU A 131 -3.92 -5.71 23.65
N LEU A 132 -4.04 -6.09 22.38
CA LEU A 132 -3.33 -7.24 21.80
C LEU A 132 -1.96 -6.84 21.21
N PHE A 133 -1.57 -5.56 21.20
CA PHE A 133 -0.23 -5.17 20.74
C PHE A 133 0.92 -5.63 21.66
N PRO A 134 0.80 -5.58 23.00
CA PRO A 134 1.88 -6.01 23.90
C PRO A 134 2.26 -7.49 23.74
N THR A 135 1.32 -8.36 23.33
CA THR A 135 1.64 -9.78 23.12
C THR A 135 2.67 -9.98 22.00
N GLY A 136 2.65 -9.13 20.97
CA GLY A 136 3.66 -9.11 19.90
C GLY A 136 5.06 -8.68 20.35
N LEU A 137 5.16 -7.94 21.46
CA LEU A 137 6.42 -7.47 22.05
C LEU A 137 6.99 -8.47 23.07
N VAL A 138 6.12 -9.23 23.73
CA VAL A 138 6.49 -10.18 24.80
C VAL A 138 6.86 -11.55 24.25
N PHE A 139 6.27 -11.98 23.13
CA PHE A 139 6.53 -13.29 22.55
C PHE A 139 7.47 -13.19 21.33
N PRO A 140 8.57 -13.99 21.27
CA PRO A 140 9.49 -13.99 20.15
C PRO A 140 8.87 -14.72 18.95
N PHE A 141 8.00 -14.07 18.21
CA PHE A 141 7.39 -14.67 17.04
C PHE A 141 8.37 -14.73 15.86
N SER A 142 8.60 -15.93 15.33
CA SER A 142 9.31 -16.12 14.06
C SER A 142 8.55 -15.42 12.93
N ARG A 143 9.25 -14.65 12.08
CA ARG A 143 8.65 -13.97 10.91
C ARG A 143 7.79 -14.92 10.06
N LYS A 144 8.25 -16.16 9.86
CA LYS A 144 7.52 -17.19 9.12
C LYS A 144 6.27 -17.66 9.86
N ALA A 145 6.36 -17.86 11.18
CA ALA A 145 5.22 -18.27 12.00
C ALA A 145 4.17 -17.16 12.11
N THR A 146 4.59 -15.92 12.35
CA THR A 146 3.71 -14.74 12.36
C THR A 146 2.97 -14.62 11.05
N ARG A 147 3.68 -14.71 9.92
CA ARG A 147 3.07 -14.63 8.59
C ARG A 147 2.04 -15.73 8.35
N LYS A 148 2.35 -16.98 8.73
CA LYS A 148 1.41 -18.12 8.64
C LYS A 148 0.20 -17.97 9.56
N LEU A 149 0.33 -17.29 10.70
CA LEU A 149 -0.81 -16.98 11.55
C LEU A 149 -1.66 -15.87 10.93
N LEU A 150 -1.01 -14.79 10.47
CA LEU A 150 -1.67 -13.67 9.82
C LEU A 150 -2.42 -14.11 8.55
N SER A 151 -1.88 -15.06 7.78
CA SER A 151 -2.56 -15.61 6.59
C SER A 151 -3.86 -16.34 6.90
N LYS A 152 -4.11 -16.72 8.16
CA LYS A 152 -5.38 -17.33 8.61
C LYS A 152 -6.38 -16.29 9.11
N ILE A 153 -5.92 -15.08 9.44
CA ILE A 153 -6.71 -14.01 10.04
C ILE A 153 -7.09 -12.96 9.00
N ILE A 154 -6.16 -12.66 8.09
CA ILE A 154 -6.32 -11.68 7.03
C ILE A 154 -6.90 -12.41 5.83
N ALA A 155 -8.11 -12.04 5.43
CA ALA A 155 -8.66 -12.46 4.16
C ALA A 155 -7.95 -11.67 3.04
N GLU A 156 -7.51 -12.39 2.03
CA GLU A 156 -6.81 -11.85 0.86
C GLU A 156 -7.48 -12.37 -0.40
N ASP A 157 -7.72 -11.47 -1.34
CA ASP A 157 -7.98 -11.85 -2.72
C ASP A 157 -7.14 -11.02 -3.69
N SER A 158 -6.72 -11.65 -4.79
CA SER A 158 -5.82 -11.04 -5.76
C SER A 158 -6.05 -11.63 -7.14
N SER A 159 -6.08 -10.75 -8.15
CA SER A 159 -6.21 -11.10 -9.55
C SER A 159 -5.15 -10.37 -10.37
N ALA A 160 -4.46 -11.11 -11.23
CA ALA A 160 -3.50 -10.54 -12.17
C ALA A 160 -4.22 -9.81 -13.31
N ILE A 161 -3.82 -8.57 -13.57
CA ILE A 161 -4.41 -7.75 -14.62
C ILE A 161 -3.50 -7.80 -15.84
N SER A 162 -4.01 -8.36 -16.93
CA SER A 162 -3.29 -8.52 -18.19
C SER A 162 -3.56 -7.33 -19.13
N VAL A 163 -3.09 -6.14 -18.75
CA VAL A 163 -3.13 -4.94 -19.61
C VAL A 163 -1.75 -4.27 -19.64
N ASP A 164 -1.47 -3.52 -20.71
CA ASP A 164 -0.27 -2.66 -20.75
C ASP A 164 -0.45 -1.47 -19.80
N ALA A 165 0.12 -1.57 -18.60
CA ALA A 165 0.06 -0.53 -17.59
C ALA A 165 0.78 0.78 -17.97
N THR A 166 1.57 0.79 -19.06
CA THR A 166 2.20 2.00 -19.60
C THR A 166 1.25 2.86 -20.43
N GLN A 167 0.11 2.29 -20.83
CA GLN A 167 -0.98 3.04 -21.45
C GLN A 167 -1.91 3.62 -20.40
N TRP A 168 -2.60 4.69 -20.79
CA TRP A 168 -3.63 5.27 -19.94
C TRP A 168 -4.87 4.38 -19.88
N HIS A 169 -5.22 3.94 -18.69
CA HIS A 169 -6.46 3.19 -18.43
C HIS A 169 -7.33 3.90 -17.42
N ASN A 170 -8.63 3.63 -17.48
CA ASN A 170 -9.59 4.04 -16.46
C ASN A 170 -9.76 2.92 -15.45
N TYR A 171 -9.58 3.23 -14.18
CA TYR A 171 -9.70 2.31 -13.07
C TYR A 171 -10.86 2.74 -12.19
N ARG A 172 -11.59 1.74 -11.67
CA ARG A 172 -12.72 1.97 -10.78
C ARG A 172 -12.70 0.94 -9.66
N LEU A 173 -12.86 1.41 -8.42
CA LEU A 173 -13.17 0.60 -7.26
C LEU A 173 -14.56 0.99 -6.79
N GLU A 174 -15.38 -0.01 -6.50
CA GLU A 174 -16.76 0.16 -6.01
C GLU A 174 -16.98 -0.77 -4.83
N TRP A 175 -17.63 -0.25 -3.79
CA TRP A 175 -17.94 -0.97 -2.56
C TRP A 175 -19.27 -0.49 -1.98
#